data_AF-A0A7U9SR64-F1
#
_entry.id   AF-A0A7U9SR64-F1
#
_cell.length_a   1.000
_cell.length_b   1.000
_cell.length_c   1.000
_cell.angle_alpha   90.00
_cell.angle_beta   90.00
_cell.angle_gamma   90.00
#
_symmetry.space_group_name_H-M   'P 1'
#
loop_
_entity.id
_entity.type
_entity.pdbx_description
1 polymer ?
#
loop_
_entity_poly.entity_id
_entity_poly.type
_entity_poly.pdbx_seq_one_letter_code
_entity_poly.pdbx_strand_id
1 'polypeptide(L)' 'MAAGDVIAEVGAPTKYFSVEGTNVYFKLTKNGEPINPMAKLN' A
#
# COMPACT_ATOMS: atom_id res chain seq x y z
N MET A 1 1.49 -17.37 -4.69
CA MET A 1 0.68 -16.14 -4.50
C MET A 1 0.09 -15.79 -5.86
N ALA A 2 -1.22 -15.86 -5.97
CA ALA A 2 -1.98 -15.43 -7.13
C ALA A 2 -2.46 -13.99 -6.93
N ALA A 3 -2.90 -13.35 -8.02
CA ALA A 3 -3.59 -12.08 -7.92
C ALA A 3 -4.89 -12.28 -7.10
N GLY A 4 -5.06 -11.51 -6.03
CA GLY A 4 -6.21 -11.60 -5.13
C GLY A 4 -5.98 -12.38 -3.83
N ASP A 5 -4.82 -13.02 -3.65
CA ASP A 5 -4.48 -13.65 -2.36
C ASP A 5 -4.33 -12.60 -1.26
N VAL A 6 -4.85 -12.90 -0.07
CA VAL A 6 -4.61 -12.08 1.13
C VAL A 6 -3.17 -12.26 1.59
N ILE A 7 -2.44 -11.15 1.69
CA ILE A 7 -1.00 -11.16 2.02
C ILE A 7 -0.69 -10.52 3.38
N ALA A 8 -1.57 -9.64 3.88
CA ALA A 8 -1.41 -8.91 5.14
C ALA A 8 -2.72 -8.22 5.55
N GLU A 9 -2.81 -7.80 6.81
CA GLU A 9 -3.86 -6.92 7.33
C GLU A 9 -3.29 -5.53 7.64
N VAL A 10 -4.12 -4.49 7.54
CA VAL A 10 -3.68 -3.12 7.85
C VAL A 10 -3.74 -2.90 9.36
N GLY A 11 -2.62 -2.48 9.95
CA GLY A 11 -2.53 -2.22 11.38
C GLY A 11 -3.40 -1.05 11.83
N ALA A 12 -4.00 -1.18 13.02
CA ALA A 12 -4.70 -0.07 13.67
C ALA A 12 -3.73 1.08 13.98
N PRO A 13 -4.19 2.35 13.97
CA PRO A 13 -3.33 3.49 14.28
C PRO A 13 -2.86 3.38 15.74
N THR A 14 -1.55 3.55 15.98
CA THR A 14 -1.04 3.69 17.35
C THR A 14 -1.06 5.16 17.78
N LYS A 15 -0.79 5.42 19.06
CA LYS A 15 -0.95 6.74 19.74
C LYS A 15 -0.34 7.95 19.01
N TYR A 16 0.61 7.76 18.09
CA TYR A 16 1.29 8.82 17.33
C TYR A 16 0.97 8.84 15.83
N PHE A 17 0.24 7.84 15.31
CA PHE A 17 -0.15 7.73 13.89
C PHE A 17 -1.61 8.12 13.63
N SER A 18 -2.20 8.91 14.52
CA SER A 18 -3.61 9.30 14.46
C SER A 18 -3.92 10.50 13.56
N VAL A 19 -2.91 11.22 13.03
CA VAL A 19 -3.14 12.43 12.22
C VAL A 19 -3.68 12.08 10.82
N GLU A 20 -3.11 11.08 10.15
CA GLU A 20 -3.64 10.57 8.87
C GLU A 20 -4.51 9.31 9.05
N GLY A 21 -4.43 8.62 10.18
CA GLY A 21 -5.14 7.36 10.43
C GLY A 21 -4.49 6.14 9.79
N THR A 22 -5.26 5.06 9.63
CA THR A 22 -4.81 3.80 9.02
C THR A 22 -4.65 3.96 7.51
N ASN A 23 -3.41 3.84 7.00
CA ASN A 23 -3.09 4.04 5.58
C ASN A 23 -2.18 2.93 5.04
N VAL A 24 -2.30 2.64 3.74
CA VAL A 24 -1.48 1.67 3.03
C VAL A 24 -0.66 2.39 1.96
N TYR A 25 0.67 2.30 2.07
CA TYR A 25 1.57 2.85 1.07
C TYR A 25 1.95 1.79 0.05
N PHE A 26 1.60 2.03 -1.21
CA PHE A 26 2.00 1.19 -2.32
C PHE A 26 3.27 1.75 -2.96
N LYS A 27 4.24 0.87 -3.22
CA LYS A 27 5.43 1.18 -4.04
C LYS A 27 5.43 0.24 -5.23
N LEU A 28 5.46 0.82 -6.43
CA LEU A 28 5.51 0.06 -7.67
C LEU A 28 6.75 0.48 -8.47
N THR A 29 7.53 -0.50 -8.90
CA THR A 29 8.66 -0.29 -9.81
C THR A 29 8.46 -1.11 -11.08
N LYS A 30 8.79 -0.54 -12.22
CA LYS A 30 8.83 -1.23 -13.51
C LYS A 30 10.24 -1.06 -14.08
N ASN A 31 10.92 -2.17 -14.33
CA ASN A 31 12.31 -2.16 -14.83
C ASN A 31 13.28 -1.34 -13.95
N GLY A 32 13.05 -1.33 -12.64
CA GLY A 32 13.86 -0.57 -11.69
C GLY A 32 13.43 0.89 -11.50
N GLU A 33 12.58 1.44 -12.37
CA GLU A 33 12.09 2.81 -12.25
C GLU A 33 10.81 2.90 -11.41
N PRO A 34 10.70 3.83 -10.45
CA PRO A 34 9.46 4.08 -9.73
C PRO A 34 8.35 4.55 -10.67
N ILE A 35 7.19 3.92 -10.61
CA ILE A 35 5.99 4.35 -11.33
C ILE A 35 4.86 4.61 -10.35
N ASN A 36 3.94 5.52 -10.70
CA ASN A 36 2.80 5.85 -9.85
C ASN A 36 1.85 4.64 -9.73
N PRO A 37 1.72 4.01 -8.54
CA PRO A 37 0.85 2.84 -8.36
C PRO A 37 -0.64 3.18 -8.51
N MET A 38 -1.04 4.43 -8.21
CA MET A 38 -2.43 4.86 -8.28
C MET A 38 -2.96 4.92 -9.72
N ALA A 39 -2.08 5.07 -10.71
CA ALA A 39 -2.45 5.04 -12.13
C ALA A 39 -2.85 3.63 -12.62
N LYS A 40 -2.76 2.61 -11.76
CA LYS A 40 -3.09 1.21 -12.03
C LYS A 40 -4.15 0.63 -11.09
N LEU A 41 -4.74 1.48 -10.24
CA LEU A 41 -5.88 1.13 -9.40
C LEU A 41 -7.15 1.46 -10.21
N ASN A 42 -7.79 0.44 -10.80
CA ASN A 42 -9.05 0.58 -11.52
C ASN A 42 -10.23 0.29 -10.57
#